data_AF-A0A0H1ATX1-F1
#
_entry.id   AF-A0A0H1ATX1-F1
#
_cell.length_a   1.000
_cell.length_b   1.000
_cell.length_c   1.000
_cell.angle_alpha   90.00
_cell.angle_beta   90.00
_cell.angle_gamma   90.00
#
_symmetry.space_group_name_H-M   'P 1'
#
loop_
_entity.id
_entity.type
_entity.pdbx_description
1 polymer ?
#
loop_
_entity_poly.entity_id
_entity_poly.type
_entity_poly.pdbx_seq_one_letter_code
_entity_poly.pdbx_strand_id
1 'polypeptide(L)'
;MRIREDYAGYGKRATNVSVNQGLLEEARALDINLSATLEKALEAEVRARRRAQWREDNREAMAAYNARIARDGLAGDRVRAFKASLKDAEGA
;
A
#
# COMPACT_ATOMS: atom_id res chain seq x y z
N MET A 1 4.73 0.35 -7.21
CA MET A 1 3.64 -0.46 -7.76
C MET A 1 2.31 0.17 -7.36
N ARG A 2 1.43 0.52 -8.31
CA ARG A 2 0.06 0.93 -7.97
C ARG A 2 -0.81 -0.33 -7.91
N ILE A 3 -1.33 -0.68 -6.74
CA ILE A 3 -2.49 -1.56 -6.66
C ILE A 3 -3.61 -0.76 -7.32
N ARG A 4 -4.00 -1.15 -8.53
CA ARG A 4 -5.09 -0.46 -9.21
C ARG A 4 -6.35 -0.62 -8.37
N GLU A 5 -6.96 0.50 -8.04
CA GLU A 5 -8.25 0.55 -7.36
C GLU A 5 -9.33 0.41 -8.42
N ASP A 6 -9.40 -0.78 -9.00
CA ASP A 6 -10.31 -1.05 -10.10
C ASP A 6 -11.76 -0.73 -9.70
N TYR A 7 -12.08 -0.83 -8.39
CA TYR A 7 -13.39 -0.52 -7.82
C TYR A 7 -13.76 0.98 -7.82
N ALA A 8 -12.81 1.91 -7.95
CA ALA A 8 -13.07 3.36 -7.85
C ALA A 8 -13.92 3.91 -9.01
N GLY A 9 -14.01 3.20 -10.13
CA GLY A 9 -14.86 3.56 -11.26
C GLY A 9 -16.30 3.06 -11.19
N TYR A 10 -16.66 2.28 -10.16
CA TYR A 10 -17.99 1.70 -10.04
C TYR A 10 -18.90 2.56 -9.13
N GLY A 11 -20.18 2.65 -9.48
CA GLY A 11 -21.18 3.34 -8.67
C GLY A 11 -21.46 2.63 -7.34
N LYS A 12 -22.05 3.36 -6.38
CA LYS A 12 -22.42 2.81 -5.07
C LYS A 12 -23.57 1.81 -5.22
N ARG A 13 -23.42 0.64 -4.61
CA ARG A 13 -24.46 -0.39 -4.53
C ARG A 13 -24.90 -0.57 -3.08
N ALA A 14 -26.20 -0.52 -2.82
CA ALA A 14 -26.74 -0.87 -1.51
C ALA A 14 -26.42 -2.35 -1.19
N THR A 15 -25.94 -2.61 0.02
CA THR A 15 -25.62 -3.95 0.51
C THR A 15 -26.13 -4.07 1.94
N ASN A 16 -26.80 -5.18 2.23
CA ASN A 16 -27.23 -5.50 3.60
C ASN A 16 -26.06 -6.10 4.36
N VAL A 17 -25.71 -5.49 5.49
CA VAL A 17 -24.67 -5.98 6.42
C VAL A 17 -25.26 -6.10 7.82
N SER A 18 -24.81 -7.09 8.57
CA SER A 18 -25.15 -7.25 9.99
C SER A 18 -24.06 -6.59 10.83
N VAL A 19 -24.44 -5.65 11.69
CA VAL A 19 -23.55 -4.94 12.61
C VAL A 19 -24.15 -4.99 14.01
N ASN A 20 -23.29 -4.97 15.04
CA ASN A 20 -23.74 -4.92 16.42
C ASN A 20 -24.69 -3.73 16.64
N GLN A 21 -25.85 -3.99 17.24
CA GLN A 21 -26.89 -2.97 17.44
C GLN A 21 -26.42 -1.83 18.35
N GLY A 22 -25.75 -2.12 19.46
CA GLY A 22 -25.23 -1.09 20.37
C GLY A 22 -24.24 -0.16 19.68
N LEU A 23 -23.33 -0.73 18.88
CA LEU A 23 -22.39 0.05 18.08
C LEU A 23 -23.09 0.97 17.06
N LEU A 24 -24.19 0.50 16.45
CA LEU A 24 -24.97 1.33 15.52
C LEU A 24 -25.67 2.49 16.24
N GLU A 25 -26.24 2.24 17.41
CA GLU A 25 -26.88 3.28 18.22
C GLU A 25 -25.85 4.31 18.70
N GLU A 26 -24.68 3.88 19.17
CA GLU A 26 -23.58 4.76 19.55
C GLU A 26 -23.09 5.60 18.35
N ALA A 27 -22.91 4.97 17.19
CA ALA A 27 -22.47 5.68 15.99
C ALA A 27 -23.47 6.75 15.56
N ARG A 28 -24.78 6.48 15.68
CA ARG A 28 -25.84 7.45 15.40
C ARG A 28 -25.85 8.58 16.42
N ALA A 29 -25.70 8.28 17.71
CA ALA A 29 -25.65 9.28 18.78
C ALA A 29 -24.46 10.24 18.61
N LEU A 30 -23.37 9.76 18.01
CA LEU A 30 -22.15 10.53 17.71
C LEU A 30 -22.16 11.18 16.32
N ASP A 31 -23.28 11.14 15.58
CA ASP A 31 -23.40 11.66 14.21
C ASP A 31 -22.33 11.10 13.23
N ILE A 32 -21.93 9.85 13.44
CA ILE A 32 -20.96 9.19 12.57
C ILE A 32 -21.63 8.83 11.24
N ASN A 33 -21.03 9.30 10.15
CA ASN A 33 -21.43 8.87 8.81
C ASN A 33 -21.07 7.40 8.57
N LEU A 34 -22.04 6.51 8.82
CA LEU A 34 -21.86 5.06 8.72
C LEU A 34 -21.38 4.61 7.35
N SER A 35 -21.95 5.17 6.27
CA SER A 35 -21.59 4.79 4.90
C SER A 35 -20.13 5.14 4.59
N ALA A 36 -19.71 6.37 4.89
CA ALA A 36 -18.35 6.82 4.65
C ALA A 36 -17.33 6.07 5.52
N THR A 37 -17.71 5.76 6.76
CA THR A 37 -16.85 5.02 7.70
C THR A 37 -16.65 3.58 7.25
N LEU A 38 -17.74 2.89 6.88
CA LEU A 38 -17.69 1.53 6.35
C LEU A 38 -16.88 1.46 5.06
N GLU A 39 -17.10 2.41 4.15
CA GLU A 39 -16.39 2.49 2.87
C GLU A 39 -14.88 2.64 3.08
N LYS A 40 -14.44 3.58 3.94
CA LYS A 40 -13.02 3.77 4.28
C LYS A 40 -12.40 2.53 4.93
N ALA A 41 -13.10 1.89 5.87
CA ALA A 41 -12.62 0.70 6.55
C ALA A 41 -12.45 -0.47 5.57
N LEU A 42 -13.43 -0.66 4.68
CA LEU A 42 -13.40 -1.72 3.68
C LEU A 42 -12.29 -1.48 2.65
N GLU A 43 -12.11 -0.24 2.19
CA GLU A 43 -11.04 0.17 1.29
C GLU A 43 -9.66 -0.15 1.89
N ALA A 44 -9.45 0.18 3.16
CA ALA A 44 -8.21 -0.11 3.87
C ALA A 44 -7.92 -1.61 3.94
N GLU A 45 -8.92 -2.42 4.31
CA GLU A 45 -8.80 -3.88 4.41
C GLU A 45 -8.54 -4.52 3.04
N VAL A 46 -9.29 -4.12 2.01
CA VAL A 46 -9.10 -4.63 0.64
C VAL A 46 -7.69 -4.30 0.13
N ARG A 47 -7.23 -3.06 0.34
CA ARG A 47 -5.86 -2.67 -0.04
C ARG A 47 -4.81 -3.48 0.73
N ALA A 48 -5.01 -3.73 2.02
CA ALA A 48 -4.09 -4.53 2.83
C ALA A 48 -3.99 -5.97 2.31
N ARG A 49 -5.12 -6.63 2.04
CA ARG A 49 -5.13 -7.99 1.51
C ARG A 49 -4.54 -8.09 0.11
N ARG A 50 -4.83 -7.13 -0.78
CA ARG A 50 -4.21 -7.07 -2.11
C ARG A 50 -2.68 -6.92 -2.03
N ARG A 51 -2.17 -6.11 -1.10
CA ARG A 51 -0.71 -6.01 -0.85
C ARG A 51 -0.13 -7.32 -0.38
N ALA A 52 -0.79 -7.98 0.56
CA ALA A 52 -0.34 -9.27 1.10
C ALA A 52 -0.29 -10.34 0.00
N GLN A 53 -1.35 -10.45 -0.79
CA GLN A 53 -1.41 -11.38 -1.91
C GLN A 53 -0.32 -11.10 -2.94
N TRP A 54 -0.16 -9.84 -3.36
CA TRP A 54 0.86 -9.49 -4.33
C TRP A 54 2.27 -9.86 -3.86
N ARG A 55 2.57 -9.61 -2.58
CA ARG A 55 3.87 -9.98 -1.99
C ARG A 55 4.12 -11.48 -2.08
N GLU A 56 3.10 -12.28 -1.82
CA GLU A 56 3.19 -13.74 -1.90
C GLU A 56 3.42 -14.18 -3.36
N ASP A 57 2.60 -13.68 -4.28
CA ASP A 57 2.70 -13.99 -5.72
C ASP A 57 4.07 -13.60 -6.31
N ASN A 58 4.70 -12.57 -5.77
CA ASN A 58 5.97 -12.02 -6.28
C ASN A 58 7.17 -12.39 -5.42
N ARG A 59 7.00 -13.27 -4.43
CA ARG A 59 8.07 -13.65 -3.50
C ARG A 59 9.31 -14.17 -4.23
N GLU A 60 9.12 -15.07 -5.19
CA GLU A 60 10.21 -15.66 -5.96
C GLU A 60 10.89 -14.65 -6.89
N ALA A 61 10.10 -13.82 -7.59
CA ALA A 61 10.63 -12.76 -8.44
C ALA A 61 11.44 -11.74 -7.63
N MET A 62 10.96 -11.37 -6.44
CA MET A 62 11.68 -10.50 -5.52
C MET A 62 12.97 -11.16 -5.01
N ALA A 63 12.93 -12.44 -4.65
CA ALA A 63 14.12 -13.17 -4.21
C ALA A 63 15.19 -13.25 -5.33
N ALA A 64 14.78 -13.58 -6.55
CA ALA A 64 15.66 -13.62 -7.72
C ALA A 64 16.27 -12.24 -8.02
N TYR A 65 15.45 -11.18 -7.94
CA TYR A 65 15.93 -9.80 -8.10
C TYR A 65 16.93 -9.41 -7.02
N ASN A 66 16.63 -9.70 -5.74
CA ASN A 66 17.53 -9.41 -4.63
C ASN A 66 18.87 -10.14 -4.77
N ALA A 67 18.85 -11.42 -5.19
CA ALA A 67 20.06 -12.18 -5.48
C ALA A 67 20.89 -11.56 -6.62
N ARG A 68 20.23 -11.08 -7.68
CA ARG A 68 20.89 -10.34 -8.77
C ARG A 68 21.55 -9.06 -8.24
N ILE A 69 20.86 -8.27 -7.41
CA ILE A 69 21.42 -7.06 -6.84
C ILE A 69 22.61 -7.36 -5.93
N ALA A 70 22.54 -8.40 -5.10
CA ALA A 70 23.64 -8.81 -4.25
C ALA A 70 24.89 -9.21 -5.06
N ARG A 71 24.70 -9.83 -6.23
CA ARG A 71 25.80 -10.23 -7.13
C ARG A 71 26.35 -9.07 -7.95
N ASP A 72 25.48 -8.28 -8.58
CA ASP A 72 25.86 -7.33 -9.64
C ASP A 72 25.89 -5.87 -9.17
N GLY A 73 25.44 -5.59 -7.95
CA GLY A 73 25.16 -4.24 -7.49
C GLY A 73 23.92 -3.62 -8.13
N LEU A 74 23.58 -2.41 -7.71
CA LEU A 74 22.52 -1.61 -8.34
C LEU A 74 23.10 -0.86 -9.55
N ALA A 75 22.29 -0.70 -10.59
CA ALA A 75 22.70 0.06 -11.78
C ALA A 75 23.16 1.50 -11.45
N GLY A 76 22.60 2.08 -10.39
CA GLY A 76 22.95 3.42 -9.91
C GLY A 76 24.18 3.51 -9.01
N ASP A 77 24.87 2.40 -8.70
CA ASP A 77 25.99 2.40 -7.74
C ASP A 77 27.12 3.35 -8.18
N ARG A 78 27.45 3.35 -9.48
CA ARG A 78 28.49 4.25 -10.02
C ARG A 78 28.13 5.73 -9.88
N VAL A 79 26.86 6.08 -10.13
CA VAL A 79 26.39 7.47 -10.02
C VAL A 79 26.38 7.91 -8.56
N ARG A 80 26.00 7.02 -7.63
CA ARG A 80 26.03 7.34 -6.19
C ARG A 80 27.45 7.54 -5.68
N ALA A 81 28.37 6.66 -6.06
CA ALA A 81 29.79 6.79 -5.70
C ALA A 81 30.38 8.11 -6.24
N PHE A 82 30.10 8.45 -7.51
CA PHE A 82 30.54 9.71 -8.10
C PHE A 82 29.99 10.96 -7.39
N LYS A 83 28.71 10.96 -7.00
CA LYS A 83 28.13 12.07 -6.24
C LYS A 83 28.72 12.21 -4.84
N ALA A 84 29.11 11.10 -4.21
CA ALA A 84 29.79 11.13 -2.92
C ALA A 84 31.17 11.79 -3.04
N SER A 85 31.97 11.41 -4.05
CA SER A 85 33.30 11.97 -4.24
C SER A 85 33.31 13.48 -4.54
N LEU A 86 32.23 14.04 -5.10
CA LEU A 86 32.11 15.49 -5.29
C LEU A 86 31.90 16.24 -3.97
N LYS A 87 31.11 15.66 -3.06
CA LYS A 87 30.85 16.28 -1.74
C LYS A 87 32.11 16.32 -0.88
N ASP A 88 32.94 15.27 -0.97
CA ASP A 88 34.20 15.20 -0.23
C ASP A 88 35.23 16.24 -0.75
N ALA A 89 35.11 16.64 -2.02
CA ALA A 89 35.98 17.65 -2.64
C ALA A 89 35.52 19.10 -2.39
N GLU A 90 34.23 19.35 -2.13
CA GLU A 90 33.71 20.68 -1.75
C GLU A 90 33.83 20.96 -0.25
N GLY A 91 34.06 19.92 0.57
CA GLY A 91 34.21 20.01 2.02
C GLY A 91 35.66 20.04 2.54
N ALA A 92 36.66 20.02 1.64
CA ALA A 92 38.08 20.15 1.93
C ALA A 92 38.60 21.52 1.44
#